data_AF-A0A1P8UK74-F1
#
_entry.id   AF-A0A1P8UK74-F1
#
_cell.length_a   1.000
_cell.length_b   1.000
_cell.length_c   1.000
_cell.angle_alpha   90.00
_cell.angle_beta   90.00
_cell.angle_gamma   90.00
#
_symmetry.space_group_name_H-M   'P 1'
#
loop_
_entity.id
_entity.type
_entity.pdbx_description
1 polymer ?
#
loop_
_entity_poly.entity_id
_entity_poly.type
_entity_poly.pdbx_seq_one_letter_code
_entity_poly.pdbx_strand_id
1 'polypeptide(L)'
;MLALDWSKPDLFLQKIAEHINRTEQPNLVLAWMHDESLAIRLASAVGNGRVAFFHIVGSSRTNPAQIAERAKSAVGSFAGLTYYQVILGAKRHGSTFRWLTNQEISAGILTAIEQRKSRFVVGTLEQW
;
A
#
# COMPACT_ATOMS: atom_id res chain seq x y z
N MET A 1 3.49 16.61 -11.97
CA MET A 1 2.54 15.49 -11.77
C MET A 1 2.74 14.50 -12.91
N LEU A 2 2.94 13.21 -12.63
CA LEU A 2 2.99 12.16 -13.66
C LEU A 2 1.59 11.59 -13.87
N ALA A 3 1.15 11.47 -15.12
CA ALA A 3 -0.06 10.74 -15.49
C ALA A 3 0.36 9.48 -16.26
N LEU A 4 0.07 8.31 -15.71
CA LEU A 4 0.44 7.01 -16.27
C LEU A 4 -0.75 6.05 -16.25
N ASP A 5 -0.72 5.08 -17.15
CA ASP A 5 -1.75 4.06 -17.30
C ASP A 5 -1.30 2.75 -16.61
N TRP A 6 -1.91 2.45 -15.47
CA TRP A 6 -1.61 1.23 -14.68
C TRP A 6 -2.09 -0.06 -15.36
N SER A 7 -2.97 0.02 -16.37
CA SER A 7 -3.38 -1.15 -17.16
C SER A 7 -2.27 -1.67 -18.10
N LYS A 8 -1.20 -0.88 -18.26
CA LYS A 8 0.03 -1.25 -18.98
C LYS A 8 1.18 -1.38 -17.98
N PRO A 9 1.25 -2.47 -17.21
CA PRO A 9 2.08 -2.55 -16.00
C PRO A 9 3.57 -2.32 -16.27
N ASP A 10 4.12 -2.86 -17.37
CA ASP A 10 5.54 -2.70 -17.69
C ASP A 10 5.90 -1.24 -17.99
N LEU A 11 5.08 -0.57 -18.82
CA LEU A 11 5.25 0.84 -19.16
C LEU A 11 5.04 1.74 -17.94
N PHE A 12 4.05 1.44 -17.11
CA PHE A 12 3.79 2.13 -15.85
C PHE A 12 5.02 2.09 -14.93
N LEU A 13 5.57 0.90 -14.68
CA LEU A 13 6.73 0.71 -13.81
C LEU A 13 7.99 1.37 -14.39
N GLN A 14 8.24 1.20 -15.70
CA GLN A 14 9.36 1.84 -16.38
C GLN A 14 9.32 3.37 -16.21
N LYS A 15 8.16 3.99 -16.45
CA LYS A 15 8.02 5.45 -16.36
C LYS A 15 8.17 5.98 -14.94
N ILE A 16 7.76 5.20 -13.93
CA ILE A 16 8.02 5.54 -12.53
C ILE A 16 9.51 5.48 -12.22
N ALA A 17 10.20 4.41 -12.62
CA ALA A 17 11.64 4.27 -12.40
C ALA A 17 12.44 5.38 -13.10
N GLU A 18 12.11 5.69 -14.37
CA GLU A 18 12.68 6.82 -15.11
C GLU A 18 12.46 8.16 -14.37
N HIS A 19 11.27 8.35 -13.81
CA HIS A 19 10.97 9.56 -13.05
C HIS A 19 11.84 9.66 -11.79
N ILE A 20 11.89 8.60 -10.98
CA ILE A 20 12.67 8.55 -9.74
C ILE A 20 14.15 8.80 -10.02
N ASN A 21 14.72 8.17 -11.05
CA ASN A 21 16.12 8.35 -11.44
C ASN A 21 16.47 9.78 -11.86
N ARG A 22 15.50 10.54 -12.38
CA ARG A 22 15.67 11.95 -12.74
C ARG A 22 15.44 12.90 -11.57
N THR A 23 14.86 12.40 -10.48
CA THR A 23 14.55 13.17 -9.27
C THR A 23 15.30 12.58 -8.08
N GLU A 24 14.72 12.70 -6.88
CA GLU A 24 15.25 12.08 -5.68
C GLU A 24 14.58 10.72 -5.41
N GLN A 25 15.36 9.80 -4.84
CA GLN A 25 14.86 8.51 -4.38
C GLN A 25 13.89 8.70 -3.20
N PRO A 26 12.63 8.26 -3.29
CA PRO A 26 11.71 8.36 -2.17
C PRO A 26 12.18 7.51 -0.98
N ASN A 27 12.09 8.06 0.23
CA ASN A 27 12.27 7.30 1.47
C ASN A 27 10.95 6.70 2.00
N LEU A 28 9.81 7.18 1.50
CA LEU A 28 8.47 6.71 1.81
C LEU A 28 7.62 6.70 0.55
N VAL A 29 6.88 5.61 0.33
CA VAL A 29 5.92 5.48 -0.76
C VAL A 29 4.57 5.07 -0.20
N LEU A 30 3.52 5.76 -0.63
CA LEU A 30 2.13 5.46 -0.27
C LEU A 30 1.41 5.02 -1.55
N ALA A 31 1.11 3.74 -1.67
CA ALA A 31 0.53 3.12 -2.86
C ALA A 31 -0.87 2.58 -2.57
N TRP A 32 -1.91 3.32 -2.96
CA TRP A 32 -3.29 2.82 -2.88
C TRP A 32 -3.63 2.07 -4.16
N MET A 33 -3.47 0.75 -4.12
CA MET A 33 -3.57 -0.12 -5.30
C MET A 33 -4.32 -1.40 -4.96
N HIS A 34 -5.28 -1.78 -5.81
CA HIS A 34 -6.03 -3.02 -5.65
C HIS A 34 -5.27 -4.25 -6.17
N ASP A 35 -4.42 -4.07 -7.19
CA ASP A 35 -3.60 -5.14 -7.74
C ASP A 35 -2.36 -5.35 -6.87
N GLU A 36 -2.35 -6.46 -6.13
CA GLU A 36 -1.25 -6.87 -5.26
C GLU A 36 0.03 -7.17 -6.04
N SER A 37 -0.09 -7.84 -7.19
CA SER A 37 1.07 -8.20 -8.01
C SER A 37 1.78 -6.96 -8.54
N LEU A 38 1.01 -5.97 -8.99
CA LEU A 38 1.54 -4.70 -9.47
C LEU A 38 2.11 -3.86 -8.31
N ALA A 39 1.49 -3.88 -7.13
CA ALA A 39 2.02 -3.20 -5.95
C ALA A 39 3.38 -3.76 -5.52
N ILE A 40 3.55 -5.09 -5.51
CA ILE A 40 4.83 -5.75 -5.21
C ILE A 40 5.89 -5.38 -6.24
N ARG A 41 5.54 -5.43 -7.54
CA ARG A 41 6.44 -5.03 -8.62
C ARG A 41 6.83 -3.55 -8.53
N LEU A 42 5.90 -2.68 -8.14
CA LEU A 42 6.17 -1.28 -7.88
C LEU A 42 7.12 -1.11 -6.69
N ALA A 43 6.88 -1.81 -5.59
CA ALA A 43 7.74 -1.77 -4.41
C ALA A 43 9.19 -2.20 -4.76
N SER A 44 9.34 -3.23 -5.60
CA SER A 44 10.63 -3.64 -6.15
C SER A 44 11.27 -2.56 -7.02
N ALA A 45 10.51 -1.95 -7.93
CA ALA A 45 11.00 -0.91 -8.84
C ALA A 45 11.45 0.37 -8.13
N VAL A 46 10.87 0.70 -6.96
CA VAL A 46 11.29 1.83 -6.14
C VAL A 46 12.35 1.45 -5.09
N GLY A 47 12.64 0.16 -4.91
CA GLY A 47 13.38 -0.41 -3.78
C GLY A 47 14.90 -0.28 -3.84
N ASN A 48 15.45 0.83 -4.34
CA ASN A 48 16.89 1.09 -4.34
C ASN A 48 17.27 1.95 -3.11
N GLY A 49 17.26 1.38 -1.91
CA GLY A 49 17.63 2.07 -0.66
C GLY A 49 16.66 1.82 0.50
N ARG A 50 16.78 2.59 1.60
CA ARG A 50 15.91 2.49 2.80
C ARG A 50 14.51 3.07 2.54
N VAL A 51 13.68 2.35 1.81
CA VAL A 51 12.32 2.79 1.44
C VAL A 51 11.27 2.15 2.34
N ALA A 52 10.41 2.97 2.95
CA ALA A 52 9.20 2.52 3.62
C ALA A 52 8.01 2.52 2.64
N PHE A 53 7.58 1.35 2.20
CA PHE A 53 6.49 1.20 1.23
C PHE A 53 5.19 0.83 1.94
N PHE A 54 4.21 1.72 1.94
CA PHE A 54 2.87 1.51 2.49
C PHE A 54 1.91 1.16 1.36
N HIS A 55 1.46 -0.09 1.32
CA HIS A 55 0.43 -0.57 0.39
C HIS A 55 -0.95 -0.47 1.03
N ILE A 56 -1.84 0.32 0.43
CA ILE A 56 -3.19 0.58 0.91
C ILE A 56 -4.16 -0.27 0.10
N VAL A 57 -4.93 -1.10 0.80
CA VAL A 57 -5.93 -2.02 0.23
C VAL A 57 -7.29 -1.82 0.89
N GLY A 58 -8.37 -1.97 0.13
CA GLY A 58 -9.74 -1.99 0.67
C GLY A 58 -10.13 -3.38 1.18
N SER A 59 -10.90 -3.46 2.27
CA SER A 59 -11.36 -4.72 2.86
C SER A 59 -12.43 -5.45 2.05
N SER A 60 -13.05 -4.78 1.06
CA SER A 60 -14.23 -5.27 0.35
C SER A 60 -13.98 -6.40 -0.66
N ARG A 61 -12.73 -6.84 -0.86
CA ARG A 61 -12.38 -7.85 -1.88
C ARG A 61 -11.37 -8.92 -1.45
N THR A 62 -10.73 -8.80 -0.28
CA THR A 62 -9.54 -9.62 0.00
C THR A 62 -9.38 -9.97 1.47
N ASN A 63 -9.11 -11.24 1.77
CA ASN A 63 -8.75 -11.68 3.13
C ASN A 63 -7.39 -11.06 3.46
N PRO A 64 -7.32 -10.12 4.42
CA PRO A 64 -6.09 -9.36 4.61
C PRO A 64 -4.95 -10.17 5.24
N ALA A 65 -5.24 -11.37 5.76
CA ALA A 65 -4.20 -12.29 6.22
C ALA A 65 -3.40 -12.91 5.08
N GLN A 66 -4.02 -13.16 3.91
CA GLN A 66 -3.33 -13.79 2.77
C GLN A 66 -2.36 -12.83 2.05
N ILE A 67 -2.68 -11.53 2.05
CA ILE A 67 -1.85 -10.51 1.38
C ILE A 67 -0.53 -10.28 2.11
N ALA A 68 -0.56 -10.24 3.46
CA ALA A 68 0.63 -10.00 4.26
C ALA A 68 1.69 -11.10 4.10
N GLU A 69 1.26 -12.36 3.99
CA GLU A 69 2.19 -13.48 3.80
C GLU A 69 2.78 -13.51 2.38
N ARG A 70 1.99 -13.23 1.34
CA ARG A 70 2.49 -13.11 -0.04
C ARG A 70 3.47 -11.95 -0.21
N ALA A 71 3.14 -10.79 0.37
CA ALA A 71 4.03 -9.64 0.36
C ALA A 71 5.34 -9.92 1.10
N LYS A 72 5.31 -10.59 2.27
CA LYS A 72 6.53 -11.00 2.98
C LYS A 72 7.39 -11.97 2.15
N SER A 73 6.79 -13.00 1.56
CA SER A 73 7.52 -13.97 0.74
C SER A 73 8.12 -13.34 -0.52
N ALA A 74 7.45 -12.37 -1.12
CA ALA A 74 7.94 -11.68 -2.32
C ALA A 74 8.96 -10.57 -2.01
N VAL A 75 8.84 -9.90 -0.86
CA VAL A 75 9.66 -8.73 -0.50
C VAL A 75 10.89 -9.07 0.35
N GLY A 76 10.94 -10.26 0.96
CA GLY A 76 12.11 -10.74 1.71
C GLY A 76 13.44 -10.72 0.94
N SER A 77 13.39 -10.55 -0.39
CA SER A 77 14.56 -10.49 -1.27
C SER A 77 15.01 -9.07 -1.66
N PHE A 78 14.28 -8.00 -1.30
CA PHE A 78 14.65 -6.63 -1.70
C PHE A 78 15.42 -5.90 -0.59
N ALA A 79 16.75 -5.82 -0.74
CA ALA A 79 17.60 -5.14 0.23
C ALA A 79 17.20 -3.66 0.39
N GLY A 80 16.88 -3.25 1.63
CA GLY A 80 16.54 -1.87 1.98
C GLY A 80 15.04 -1.51 1.93
N LEU A 81 14.20 -2.35 1.34
CA LEU A 81 12.75 -2.11 1.29
C LEU A 81 12.07 -2.64 2.56
N THR A 82 11.30 -1.78 3.24
CA THR A 82 10.38 -2.21 4.30
C THR A 82 8.94 -2.09 3.81
N TYR A 83 8.24 -3.21 3.72
CA TYR A 83 6.86 -3.26 3.26
C TYR A 83 5.88 -3.23 4.43
N TYR A 84 4.96 -2.27 4.40
CA TYR A 84 3.88 -2.10 5.35
C TYR A 84 2.55 -2.21 4.60
N GLN A 85 1.59 -2.87 5.23
CA GLN A 85 0.26 -2.99 4.68
C GLN A 85 -0.76 -2.22 5.53
N VAL A 86 -1.55 -1.36 4.87
CA VAL A 86 -2.67 -0.65 5.48
C VAL A 86 -3.97 -1.14 4.87
N ILE A 87 -4.87 -1.65 5.69
CA ILE A 87 -6.15 -2.21 5.24
C ILE A 87 -7.26 -1.26 5.67
N LEU A 88 -7.99 -0.75 4.70
CA LEU A 88 -9.17 0.08 4.92
C LEU A 88 -10.37 -0.83 5.17
N GLY A 89 -10.82 -0.88 6.41
CA GLY A 89 -12.04 -1.58 6.82
C GLY A 89 -13.29 -0.72 6.66
N ALA A 90 -14.27 -1.00 7.51
CA ALA A 90 -15.46 -0.18 7.67
C ALA A 90 -15.48 0.48 9.06
N LYS A 91 -16.42 1.40 9.29
CA LYS A 91 -16.69 1.94 10.62
C LYS A 91 -18.08 1.56 11.08
N ARG A 92 -18.19 1.12 12.34
CA ARG A 92 -19.48 0.78 12.95
C ARG A 92 -20.36 2.03 13.04
N HIS A 93 -21.62 1.88 12.65
CA HIS A 93 -22.65 2.91 12.69
C HIS A 93 -23.95 2.29 13.22
N GLY A 94 -24.12 2.34 14.55
CA GLY A 94 -25.16 1.61 15.25
C GLY A 94 -25.01 0.09 15.07
N SER A 95 -26.07 -0.55 14.58
CA SER A 95 -26.08 -1.98 14.20
C SER A 95 -25.52 -2.26 12.80
N THR A 96 -25.21 -1.23 12.03
CA THR A 96 -24.69 -1.35 10.67
C THR A 96 -23.24 -0.90 10.58
N PHE A 97 -22.68 -0.95 9.38
CA PHE A 97 -21.37 -0.42 9.07
C PHE A 97 -21.46 0.55 7.90
N ARG A 98 -20.58 1.53 7.89
CA ARG A 98 -20.42 2.47 6.78
C ARG A 98 -18.99 2.49 6.28
N TRP A 99 -18.83 3.00 5.06
CA TRP A 99 -17.53 3.35 4.51
C TRP A 99 -16.82 4.38 5.39
N LEU A 100 -15.49 4.29 5.41
CA LEU A 100 -14.64 5.32 5.99
C LEU A 100 -14.75 6.60 5.17
N THR A 101 -14.75 7.74 5.85
CA THR A 101 -14.61 9.05 5.21
C THR A 101 -13.17 9.29 4.78
N ASN A 102 -12.94 10.22 3.85
CA ASN A 102 -11.59 10.62 3.46
C ASN A 102 -10.74 11.06 4.66
N GLN A 103 -11.34 11.80 5.60
CA GLN A 103 -10.65 12.23 6.82
C GLN A 103 -10.23 11.04 7.69
N GLU A 104 -11.09 10.04 7.85
CA GLU A 104 -10.78 8.82 8.60
C GLU A 104 -9.71 7.97 7.90
N ILE A 105 -9.76 7.89 6.57
CA ILE A 105 -8.72 7.21 5.77
C ILE A 105 -7.38 7.92 5.94
N SER A 106 -7.32 9.23 5.71
CA SER A 106 -6.09 10.01 5.83
C SER A 106 -5.50 9.94 7.24
N ALA A 107 -6.32 10.16 8.28
CA ALA A 107 -5.86 10.07 9.66
C ALA A 107 -5.33 8.66 9.98
N GLY A 108 -6.06 7.62 9.57
CA GLY A 108 -5.63 6.24 9.78
C GLY A 108 -4.33 5.88 9.06
N ILE A 109 -4.11 6.39 7.85
CA ILE A 109 -2.86 6.18 7.12
C ILE A 109 -1.69 6.90 7.80
N LEU A 110 -1.88 8.14 8.27
CA LEU A 110 -0.85 8.87 9.01
C LEU A 110 -0.46 8.11 10.29
N THR A 111 -1.43 7.63 11.06
CA THR A 111 -1.17 6.77 12.22
C THR A 111 -0.43 5.47 11.85
N ALA A 112 -0.75 4.87 10.69
CA ALA A 112 -0.03 3.68 10.22
C ALA A 112 1.44 3.98 9.93
N ILE A 113 1.72 5.15 9.33
CA ILE A 113 3.08 5.63 9.04
C ILE A 113 3.87 5.84 10.34
N GLU A 114 3.26 6.45 11.35
CA GLU A 114 3.87 6.69 12.66
C GLU A 114 4.16 5.38 13.40
N GLN A 115 3.19 4.46 13.42
CA GLN A 115 3.32 3.21 14.18
C GLN A 115 4.22 2.16 13.50
N ARG A 116 4.41 2.24 12.18
CA ARG A 116 5.24 1.30 11.40
C ARG A 116 4.94 -0.17 11.70
N LYS A 117 3.67 -0.51 11.88
CA LYS A 117 3.23 -1.90 12.01
C LYS A 117 3.23 -2.53 10.63
N SER A 118 3.82 -3.72 10.50
CA SER A 118 3.82 -4.49 9.25
C SER A 118 2.42 -4.63 8.64
N ARG A 119 1.40 -4.68 9.51
CA ARG A 119 -0.01 -4.59 9.15
C ARG A 119 -0.73 -3.60 10.07
N PHE A 120 -1.49 -2.70 9.47
CA PHE A 120 -2.33 -1.72 10.14
C PHE A 120 -3.75 -1.77 9.55
N VAL A 121 -4.77 -1.66 10.40
CA VAL A 121 -6.17 -1.62 9.97
C VAL A 121 -6.76 -0.26 10.33
N VAL A 122 -7.34 0.41 9.35
CA VAL A 122 -8.14 1.62 9.56
C VAL A 122 -9.61 1.19 9.66
N GLY A 123 -10.26 1.49 10.79
CA GLY A 123 -11.62 1.01 11.06
C GLY A 123 -11.61 -0.44 11.58
N THR A 124 -12.56 -1.24 11.15
CA THR A 124 -12.73 -2.64 11.57
C THR A 124 -12.94 -3.60 10.39
N LEU A 125 -12.47 -4.83 10.55
CA LEU A 125 -12.63 -5.93 9.61
C LEU A 125 -13.79 -6.87 9.98
N GLU A 126 -14.59 -6.54 11.01
CA GLU A 126 -15.75 -7.32 11.48
C GLU A 126 -16.87 -7.53 10.43
N GLN A 127 -16.68 -7.06 9.20
CA GLN A 127 -17.55 -7.39 8.07
C GLN A 127 -17.25 -8.79 7.48
N TRP A 128 -16.53 -9.63 8.23
CA TRP A 128 -16.12 -11.00 7.91
C TRP A 128 -16.52 -11.92 9.05
#